data_AF-A0A3D1CKK6-F1
#
_entry.id   AF-A0A3D1CKK6-F1
#
_cell.length_a   1.000
_cell.length_b   1.000
_cell.length_c   1.000
_cell.angle_alpha   90.00
_cell.angle_beta   90.00
_cell.angle_gamma   90.00
#
_symmetry.space_group_name_H-M   'P 1'
#
loop_
_entity.id
_entity.type
_entity.pdbx_description
1 polymer ?
#
loop_
_entity_poly.entity_id
_entity_poly.type
_entity_poly.pdbx_seq_one_letter_code
_entity_poly.pdbx_strand_id
1 'polypeptide(L)' 'GIVFLDEIDKITHRGEGAGSGADVSRAGVQRDLLPLVEGSTVSTKYGMLKTDHILFIASGAFQ' A
#
# COMPACT_ATOMS: atom_id res chain seq x y z
N GLY A 1 14.50 6.43 5.27
CA GLY A 1 13.50 7.34 4.67
C GLY A 1 12.20 7.21 5.44
N ILE A 2 11.28 8.17 5.34
CA ILE A 2 9.93 8.07 5.92
C ILE A 2 8.92 8.24 4.78
N VAL A 3 7.91 7.37 4.73
CA VAL A 3 6.78 7.43 3.79
C VAL A 3 5.49 7.48 4.60
N PHE A 4 4.61 8.43 4.29
CA PHE A 4 3.28 8.57 4.89
C PHE A 4 2.22 8.15 3.86
N LEU A 5 1.38 7.18 4.23
CA LEU A 5 0.26 6.69 3.43
C LEU A 5 -1.04 7.18 4.08
N ASP A 6 -1.65 8.21 3.51
CA ASP A 6 -2.91 8.75 4.03
C ASP A 6 -4.13 8.03 3.42
N GLU A 7 -5.26 8.11 4.12
CA GLU A 7 -6.54 7.54 3.70
C GLU A 7 -6.46 6.05 3.30
N ILE A 8 -5.63 5.25 4.00
CA ILE A 8 -5.45 3.81 3.76
C ILE A 8 -6.79 3.06 3.90
N ASP A 9 -7.71 3.59 4.69
CA ASP A 9 -9.06 3.07 4.90
C ASP A 9 -9.90 3.07 3.61
N LYS A 10 -9.63 3.96 2.63
CA LYS A 10 -10.34 3.97 1.33
C LYS A 10 -10.06 2.74 0.47
N ILE A 11 -8.93 2.07 0.68
CA ILE A 11 -8.57 0.85 -0.03
C ILE A 11 -8.88 -0.42 0.77
N THR A 12 -9.44 -0.30 1.98
CA THR A 12 -9.93 -1.44 2.76
C THR A 12 -11.32 -1.89 2.31
N HIS A 13 -11.65 -3.17 2.53
CA HIS A 13 -12.99 -3.68 2.21
C HIS A 13 -14.01 -3.24 3.27
N ARG A 14 -15.18 -2.77 2.80
CA ARG A 14 -16.37 -2.54 3.60
C ARG A 14 -17.31 -3.75 3.48
N GLY A 15 -17.09 -4.80 4.26
CA GLY A 15 -18.03 -5.94 4.42
C GLY A 15 -17.80 -7.17 3.52
N GLU A 16 -18.49 -8.28 3.84
CA GLU A 16 -18.31 -9.66 3.34
C GLU A 16 -18.63 -9.89 1.83
N GLY A 17 -18.90 -8.84 1.06
CA GLY A 17 -19.29 -8.94 -0.35
C GLY A 17 -18.10 -9.01 -1.30
N ALA A 18 -17.38 -10.13 -1.35
CA ALA A 18 -16.34 -10.38 -2.35
C ALA A 18 -16.95 -10.56 -3.75
N GLY A 19 -17.27 -9.46 -4.45
CA GLY A 19 -17.89 -9.59 -5.78
C GLY A 19 -18.05 -8.35 -6.64
N SER A 20 -17.77 -7.12 -6.17
CA SER A 20 -17.87 -5.93 -7.02
C SER A 20 -16.54 -5.60 -7.71
N GLY A 21 -16.56 -5.06 -8.94
CA GLY A 21 -15.35 -4.67 -9.66
C GLY A 21 -14.50 -3.60 -8.95
N ALA A 22 -15.10 -2.79 -8.07
CA ALA A 22 -14.37 -1.82 -7.25
C ALA A 22 -13.55 -2.49 -6.13
N ASP A 23 -14.00 -3.65 -5.63
CA ASP A 23 -13.30 -4.43 -4.61
C ASP A 23 -12.00 -5.02 -5.15
N VAL A 24 -11.99 -5.48 -6.40
CA VAL A 24 -10.78 -6.00 -7.07
C VAL A 24 -9.72 -4.90 -7.19
N SER A 25 -10.12 -3.67 -7.52
CA SER A 25 -9.19 -2.55 -7.65
C SER A 25 -8.58 -2.15 -6.30
N ARG A 26 -9.37 -2.12 -5.22
CA ARG A 26 -8.90 -1.78 -3.87
C ARG A 26 -7.92 -2.82 -3.31
N ALA A 27 -8.26 -4.11 -3.47
CA ALA A 27 -7.37 -5.20 -3.09
C ALA A 27 -6.06 -5.20 -3.90
N GLY A 28 -6.15 -4.82 -5.18
CA GLY A 28 -4.97 -4.64 -6.05
C GLY A 28 -3.99 -3.62 -5.50
N VAL A 29 -4.47 -2.45 -5.05
CA VAL A 29 -3.60 -1.42 -4.46
C VAL A 29 -2.88 -1.93 -3.21
N GLN A 30 -3.57 -2.67 -2.34
CA GLN A 30 -2.91 -3.26 -1.16
C GLN A 30 -1.86 -4.29 -1.56
N ARG A 31 -2.18 -5.18 -2.52
CA ARG A 31 -1.24 -6.20 -3.01
C ARG A 31 0.02 -5.58 -3.62
N ASP A 32 -0.14 -4.48 -4.35
CA ASP A 32 0.97 -3.80 -5.00
C ASP A 32 1.83 -3.00 -4.00
N LEU A 33 1.27 -2.63 -2.83
CA LEU A 33 2.01 -2.00 -1.74
C LEU A 33 2.87 -3.00 -0.94
N LEU A 34 2.50 -4.29 -0.90
CA LEU A 34 3.19 -5.31 -0.08
C LEU A 34 4.71 -5.37 -0.34
N PRO A 35 5.21 -5.44 -1.59
CA PRO A 35 6.66 -5.49 -1.82
C PRO A 35 7.40 -4.27 -1.27
N LEU A 36 6.77 -3.09 -1.25
CA LEU A 36 7.41 -1.88 -0.76
C LEU A 36 7.58 -1.91 0.76
N VAL A 37 6.57 -2.40 1.49
CA VAL A 37 6.56 -2.44 2.96
C VAL A 37 7.28 -3.67 3.52
N GLU A 38 7.26 -4.81 2.82
CA GLU A 38 7.95 -6.05 3.22
C GLU A 38 9.46 -6.00 2.97
N GLY A 39 9.90 -5.12 2.06
CA GLY A 39 11.29 -5.01 1.65
C GLY A 39 11.47 -5.47 0.21
N SER A 40 11.75 -4.51 -0.68
CA SER A 40 12.08 -4.78 -2.09
C SER A 40 13.16 -3.84 -2.58
N THR A 41 13.68 -4.14 -3.76
CA THR A 41 14.60 -3.26 -4.48
C THR A 41 13.87 -2.59 -5.64
N VAL A 42 13.75 -1.27 -5.60
CA VAL A 42 13.08 -0.45 -6.61
C VAL A 42 14.12 0.27 -7.47
N SER A 43 13.96 0.22 -8.79
CA SER A 43 14.80 0.98 -9.71
C SER A 43 14.37 2.44 -9.75
N THR A 44 15.32 3.36 -9.62
CA THR A 44 15.09 4.80 -9.73
C THR A 44 16.11 5.41 -10.68
N LYS A 45 15.88 6.65 -11.11
CA LYS A 45 16.85 7.41 -11.92
C LYS A 45 18.20 7.65 -11.23
N TYR A 46 18.27 7.44 -9.91
CA TYR A 46 19.49 7.57 -9.10
C TYR A 46 20.14 6.22 -8.76
N GLY A 47 19.62 5.12 -9.31
CA GLY A 47 20.06 3.76 -9.03
C GLY A 47 19.03 2.94 -8.27
N MET A 48 19.47 1.77 -7.77
CA MET A 48 18.62 0.83 -7.04
C MET A 48 18.44 1.27 -5.59
N LEU A 49 17.18 1.33 -5.13
CA LEU A 49 16.81 1.68 -3.76
C LEU A 49 16.23 0.46 -3.04
N LYS A 50 16.76 0.13 -1.87
CA LYS A 50 16.20 -0.90 -0.98
C LYS A 50 15.20 -0.27 0.00
N THR A 51 14.05 -0.90 0.21
CA THR A 51 12.99 -0.38 1.09
C THR A 51 13.00 -0.94 2.52
N ASP A 52 13.88 -1.90 2.82
CA ASP A 52 13.96 -2.65 4.10
C ASP A 52 14.01 -1.78 5.36
N HIS A 53 14.54 -0.56 5.24
CA HIS A 53 14.72 0.38 6.35
C HIS A 53 14.01 1.73 6.13
N ILE A 54 12.97 1.73 5.29
CA ILE A 54 12.05 2.86 5.17
C ILE A 54 10.96 2.71 6.23
N LEU A 55 10.75 3.75 7.03
CA LEU A 55 9.63 3.81 7.96
C LEU A 55 8.36 4.17 7.18
N PHE A 56 7.35 3.31 7.26
CA PHE A 56 6.02 3.58 6.72
C PHE A 56 5.06 3.94 7.85
N ILE A 57 4.31 5.03 7.67
CA ILE A 57 3.25 5.46 8.60
C ILE A 57 1.97 5.51 7.79
N ALA A 58 0.98 4.70 8.15
CA ALA A 58 -0.33 4.69 7.50
C ALA A 58 -1.38 5.38 8.38
N SER A 59 -2.25 6.16 7.76
CA SER A 59 -3.33 6.93 8.38
C SER A 59 -4.65 6.62 7.69
N GLY A 60 -5.75 6.67 8.43
CA GLY A 60 -7.11 6.49 7.93
C GLY A 60 -8.12 6.88 9.01
N ALA A 61 -9.30 7.33 8.59
CA ALA A 61 -10.36 7.69 9.53
C ALA A 61 -11.07 6.44 10.07
N PHE A 62 -11.09 5.36 9.29
CA PHE A 62 -11.73 4.07 9.63
C PHE A 62 -13.17 4.23 10.12
N GLN A 63 -13.91 5.13 9.48
CA GLN A 63 -15.33 5.43 9.71
C GLN A 63 -16.27 4.56 8.84
#